data_AF-A0A1M5TJX0-F1
#
_entry.id   AF-A0A1M5TJX0-F1
#
_cell.length_a   1.000
_cell.length_b   1.000
_cell.length_c   1.000
_cell.angle_alpha   90.00
_cell.angle_beta   90.00
_cell.angle_gamma   90.00
#
_symmetry.space_group_name_H-M   'P 1'
#
loop_
_entity.id
_entity.type
_entity.pdbx_description
1 polymer ?
#
loop_
_entity_poly.entity_id
_entity_poly.type
_entity_poly.pdbx_seq_one_letter_code
_entity_poly.pdbx_strand_id
1 'polypeptide(L)'
;MRPKLIAFFALIIGFFTLSWGIVGHERINKAAVMALPQQLQVFFYNHIDFITQEASVPDIRKYALNYKDENPRHYFDMENFGSVDSIPQTMEAAKKKYDAKFLNDNGILPWYIEDMMAKLTKAFKDKNRAEILFLAADLGHYVGDAHMPLHTSANHDGQLSDQKGIHSLWESRLPELFAKNYKLNVPQAHYYEDVHKAVWDMINDTHSLAQPLLDIDKKLRTATPENQVFKMDTDGKVLKSKYNTAVFSEDYAKKLHEQLNGMVESQMKKAIEATASFWYTAWVNAGKPDLSDLDAPSVTQRNNQALKDDLLLFKKGDLFGLKNQND
;
A
#
# COMPACT_ATOMS: atom_id res chain seq x y z
N MET A 1 48.45 -10.87 0.83
CA MET A 1 47.51 -10.50 -0.25
C MET A 1 46.24 -11.32 -0.07
N ARG A 2 45.10 -10.64 0.10
CA ARG A 2 43.83 -11.18 0.65
C ARG A 2 42.90 -11.68 -0.46
N PRO A 3 42.36 -12.90 -0.39
CA PRO A 3 41.15 -13.28 -1.11
C PRO A 3 40.07 -13.72 -0.11
N LYS A 4 39.54 -12.79 0.70
CA LYS A 4 38.39 -13.03 1.60
C LYS A 4 37.56 -11.76 1.84
N LEU A 5 37.28 -10.99 0.79
CA LEU A 5 36.57 -9.71 0.91
C LEU A 5 35.42 -9.51 -0.09
N ILE A 6 34.91 -10.58 -0.71
CA ILE A 6 33.80 -10.48 -1.70
C ILE A 6 32.52 -11.22 -1.26
N ALA A 7 32.44 -11.72 -0.02
CA ALA A 7 31.26 -12.44 0.47
C ALA A 7 30.55 -11.75 1.65
N PHE A 8 30.49 -10.42 1.67
CA PHE A 8 29.76 -9.67 2.69
C PHE A 8 29.07 -8.41 2.14
N PHE A 9 28.51 -8.51 0.93
CA PHE A 9 27.73 -7.42 0.31
C PHE A 9 26.37 -7.87 -0.21
N ALA A 10 25.81 -8.93 0.37
CA ALA A 10 24.48 -9.42 0.02
C ALA A 10 23.72 -9.85 1.29
N LEU A 11 23.44 -8.90 2.19
CA LEU A 11 22.37 -8.98 3.20
C LEU A 11 22.38 -7.73 4.10
N ILE A 12 22.28 -6.54 3.49
CA ILE A 12 21.80 -5.36 4.22
C ILE A 12 20.78 -4.69 3.30
N ILE A 13 19.63 -5.34 3.12
CA ILE A 13 18.41 -4.64 2.73
C ILE A 13 17.98 -3.91 3.99
N GLY A 14 18.47 -2.69 4.14
CA GLY A 14 18.06 -1.82 5.23
C GLY A 14 16.58 -1.55 5.08
N PHE A 15 15.81 -1.83 6.13
CA PHE A 15 14.43 -1.39 6.30
C PHE A 15 14.29 0.07 5.92
N PHE A 16 13.73 0.32 4.75
CA PHE A 16 13.19 1.61 4.34
C PHE A 16 11.74 1.63 4.81
N THR A 17 11.29 2.75 5.38
CA THR A 17 9.88 2.99 5.68
C THR A 17 9.18 3.21 4.35
N LEU A 18 8.83 2.09 3.73
CA LEU A 18 7.97 2.03 2.56
C LEU A 18 6.60 2.59 2.99
N SER A 19 6.04 3.49 2.19
CA SER A 19 4.62 3.84 2.22
C SER A 19 3.82 2.54 2.33
N TRP A 20 2.89 2.40 3.29
CA TRP A 20 2.60 1.12 3.99
C TRP A 20 3.85 0.27 4.25
N GLY A 21 4.22 0.07 5.52
CA GLY A 21 5.34 -0.82 5.82
C GLY A 21 5.14 -2.17 5.11
N ILE A 22 6.20 -2.77 4.54
CA ILE A 22 6.21 -3.98 3.67
C ILE A 22 5.02 -4.94 3.91
N VAL A 23 4.75 -5.23 5.20
CA VAL A 23 3.62 -6.04 5.70
C VAL A 23 2.25 -5.64 5.11
N GLY A 24 1.93 -4.35 5.04
CA GLY A 24 0.66 -3.83 4.52
C GLY A 24 0.48 -4.14 3.04
N HIS A 25 1.42 -3.71 2.20
CA HIS A 25 1.37 -3.94 0.75
C HIS A 25 1.39 -5.42 0.38
N GLU A 26 2.25 -6.22 1.01
CA GLU A 26 2.30 -7.67 0.78
C GLU A 26 0.93 -8.31 1.08
N ARG A 27 0.31 -7.95 2.21
CA ARG A 27 -1.01 -8.47 2.60
C ARG A 27 -2.10 -8.02 1.64
N ILE A 28 -2.10 -6.75 1.24
CA ILE A 28 -3.09 -6.19 0.32
C ILE A 28 -3.04 -6.92 -1.02
N ASN A 29 -1.86 -6.98 -1.65
CA ASN A 29 -1.71 -7.61 -2.96
C ASN A 29 -1.99 -9.11 -2.89
N LYS A 30 -1.51 -9.81 -1.86
CA LYS A 30 -1.78 -11.25 -1.68
C LYS A 30 -3.26 -11.55 -1.52
N ALA A 31 -3.96 -10.77 -0.69
CA ALA A 31 -5.39 -10.93 -0.48
C ALA A 31 -6.21 -10.55 -1.72
N ALA A 32 -5.76 -9.55 -2.49
CA ALA A 32 -6.44 -9.13 -3.72
C ALA A 32 -6.51 -10.27 -4.75
N VAL A 33 -5.46 -11.09 -4.85
CA VAL A 33 -5.48 -12.32 -5.70
C VAL A 33 -6.65 -13.24 -5.32
N MET A 34 -6.93 -13.37 -4.03
CA MET A 34 -8.00 -14.24 -3.50
C MET A 34 -9.40 -13.66 -3.74
N ALA A 35 -9.51 -12.36 -3.98
CA ALA A 35 -10.75 -11.67 -4.31
C ALA A 35 -11.06 -11.63 -5.82
N LEU A 36 -10.17 -12.11 -6.69
CA LEU A 36 -10.39 -12.12 -8.14
C LEU A 36 -11.42 -13.19 -8.59
N PRO A 37 -12.09 -12.98 -9.74
CA PRO A 37 -12.87 -14.02 -10.39
C PRO A 37 -11.96 -15.17 -10.87
N GLN A 38 -12.51 -16.38 -10.98
CA GLN A 38 -11.77 -17.63 -11.16
C GLN A 38 -10.67 -17.59 -12.23
N GLN A 39 -10.94 -17.02 -13.41
CA GLN A 39 -9.96 -16.99 -14.51
C GLN A 39 -8.72 -16.16 -14.18
N LEU A 40 -8.91 -14.96 -13.62
CA LEU A 40 -7.80 -14.12 -13.16
C LEU A 40 -7.16 -14.70 -11.92
N GLN A 41 -7.95 -15.21 -10.99
CA GLN A 41 -7.47 -15.79 -9.75
C GLN A 41 -6.47 -16.93 -10.00
N VAL A 42 -6.76 -17.85 -10.92
CA VAL A 42 -5.82 -18.93 -11.25
C VAL A 42 -4.51 -18.39 -11.81
N PHE A 43 -4.58 -17.44 -12.76
CA PHE A 43 -3.39 -16.81 -13.34
C PHE A 43 -2.55 -16.10 -12.28
N PHE A 44 -3.15 -15.20 -11.49
CA PHE A 44 -2.42 -14.46 -10.47
C PHE A 44 -1.91 -15.34 -9.33
N TYR A 45 -2.66 -16.38 -8.95
CA TYR A 45 -2.24 -17.30 -7.91
C TYR A 45 -1.00 -18.11 -8.31
N ASN A 46 -0.82 -18.41 -9.61
CA ASN A 46 0.42 -19.03 -10.10
C ASN A 46 1.67 -18.18 -9.82
N HIS A 47 1.50 -16.87 -9.64
CA HIS A 47 2.56 -15.88 -9.41
C HIS A 47 2.39 -15.17 -8.07
N ILE A 48 1.69 -15.79 -7.10
CA ILE A 48 1.30 -15.09 -5.87
C ILE A 48 2.49 -14.57 -5.06
N ASP A 49 3.60 -15.31 -5.02
CA ASP A 49 4.82 -14.86 -4.33
C ASP A 49 5.43 -13.63 -5.00
N PHE A 50 5.44 -13.59 -6.33
CA PHE A 50 5.90 -12.43 -7.10
C PHE A 50 4.99 -11.22 -6.83
N ILE A 51 3.68 -11.37 -6.96
CA ILE A 51 2.71 -10.29 -6.73
C ILE A 51 2.77 -9.75 -5.30
N THR A 52 3.06 -10.63 -4.33
CA THR A 52 3.23 -10.27 -2.92
C THR A 52 4.51 -9.45 -2.73
N GLN A 53 5.68 -9.97 -3.14
CA GLN A 53 6.98 -9.34 -2.90
C GLN A 53 7.17 -8.04 -3.69
N GLU A 54 6.70 -8.02 -4.95
CA GLU A 54 6.80 -6.86 -5.82
C GLU A 54 5.91 -5.69 -5.37
N ALA A 55 4.93 -5.95 -4.48
CA ALA A 55 4.08 -4.92 -3.90
C ALA A 55 4.87 -3.84 -3.14
N SER A 56 6.11 -4.11 -2.75
CA SER A 56 7.00 -3.19 -2.05
C SER A 56 8.00 -2.47 -2.96
N VAL A 57 8.08 -2.84 -4.24
CA VAL A 57 9.11 -2.34 -5.16
C VAL A 57 9.02 -0.85 -5.45
N PRO A 58 7.84 -0.22 -5.60
CA PRO A 58 7.75 1.23 -5.78
C PRO A 58 8.51 2.02 -4.72
N ASP A 59 8.37 1.69 -3.45
CA ASP A 59 9.17 2.35 -2.41
C ASP A 59 10.66 1.99 -2.44
N ILE A 60 11.04 0.79 -2.89
CA ILE A 60 12.45 0.48 -3.14
C ILE A 60 13.00 1.42 -4.23
N ARG A 61 12.23 1.72 -5.28
CA ARG A 61 12.64 2.69 -6.32
C ARG A 61 12.82 4.10 -5.74
N LYS A 62 11.91 4.52 -4.86
CA LYS A 62 11.96 5.80 -4.14
C LYS A 62 13.21 5.90 -3.26
N TYR A 63 13.43 4.93 -2.36
CA TYR A 63 14.46 5.04 -1.32
C TYR A 63 15.82 4.46 -1.69
N ALA A 64 15.87 3.32 -2.38
CA ALA A 64 17.14 2.64 -2.68
C ALA A 64 17.74 3.10 -4.02
N LEU A 65 16.90 3.39 -5.01
CA LEU A 65 17.35 3.83 -6.34
C LEU A 65 17.33 5.35 -6.50
N ASN A 66 16.77 6.10 -5.53
CA ASN A 66 16.65 7.55 -5.53
C ASN A 66 16.05 8.08 -6.86
N TYR A 67 15.08 7.35 -7.40
CA TYR A 67 14.40 7.76 -8.62
C TYR A 67 13.46 8.91 -8.29
N LYS A 68 13.91 10.15 -8.57
CA LYS A 68 13.23 11.36 -8.10
C LYS A 68 11.78 11.46 -8.57
N ASP A 69 11.49 10.95 -9.77
CA ASP A 69 10.14 10.98 -10.33
C ASP A 69 9.19 9.98 -9.65
N GLU A 70 9.71 9.06 -8.82
CA GLU A 70 8.91 8.10 -8.07
C GLU A 70 8.19 8.74 -6.89
N ASN A 71 8.90 9.57 -6.12
CA ASN A 71 8.41 10.13 -4.87
C ASN A 71 6.98 10.72 -4.96
N PRO A 72 6.66 11.63 -5.92
CA PRO A 72 5.32 12.20 -6.00
C PRO A 72 4.22 11.20 -6.38
N ARG A 73 4.54 9.97 -6.77
CA ARG A 73 3.54 8.96 -7.17
C ARG A 73 2.86 8.28 -5.99
N HIS A 74 3.38 8.46 -4.77
CA HIS A 74 2.91 7.77 -3.55
C HIS A 74 1.90 8.56 -2.73
N TYR A 75 1.64 9.82 -3.08
CA TYR A 75 0.79 10.67 -2.26
C TYR A 75 0.12 11.76 -3.08
N PHE A 76 -0.81 12.45 -2.44
CA PHE A 76 -1.53 13.60 -2.95
C PHE A 76 -1.95 14.50 -1.79
N ASP A 77 -1.20 15.57 -1.55
CA ASP A 77 -1.43 16.53 -0.47
C ASP A 77 -2.65 17.41 -0.80
N MET A 78 -3.84 16.82 -0.65
CA MET A 78 -5.09 17.33 -1.20
C MET A 78 -5.39 18.78 -0.82
N GLU A 79 -5.07 19.19 0.42
CA GLU A 79 -5.33 20.53 0.94
C GLU A 79 -4.53 21.62 0.21
N ASN A 80 -3.38 21.28 -0.38
CA ASN A 80 -2.53 22.23 -1.09
C ASN A 80 -3.06 22.55 -2.50
N PHE A 81 -3.97 21.73 -3.05
CA PHE A 81 -4.56 21.92 -4.38
C PHE A 81 -5.77 22.88 -4.40
N GLY A 82 -6.13 23.46 -3.25
CA GLY A 82 -7.28 24.37 -3.10
C GLY A 82 -8.57 23.63 -2.73
N SER A 83 -9.72 24.20 -3.09
CA SER A 83 -11.00 23.51 -2.87
C SER A 83 -11.09 22.26 -3.76
N VAL A 84 -11.78 21.23 -3.27
CA VAL A 84 -11.97 19.94 -3.97
C VAL A 84 -12.49 20.16 -5.40
N ASP A 85 -13.47 21.04 -5.57
CA ASP A 85 -14.07 21.37 -6.88
C ASP A 85 -13.10 22.04 -7.85
N SER A 86 -11.98 22.58 -7.36
CA SER A 86 -10.96 23.25 -8.18
C SER A 86 -9.83 22.31 -8.62
N ILE A 87 -9.81 21.07 -8.13
CA ILE A 87 -8.76 20.10 -8.44
C ILE A 87 -8.90 19.65 -9.90
N PRO A 88 -7.84 19.78 -10.71
CA PRO A 88 -7.87 19.35 -12.11
C PRO A 88 -8.17 17.86 -12.25
N GLN A 89 -9.18 17.52 -13.05
CA GLN A 89 -9.61 16.13 -13.22
C GLN A 89 -8.62 15.28 -14.03
N THR A 90 -7.69 15.89 -14.78
CA THR A 90 -6.70 15.14 -15.57
C THR A 90 -5.29 15.65 -15.30
N MET A 91 -4.29 14.79 -15.47
CA MET A 91 -2.88 15.17 -15.35
C MET A 91 -2.50 16.31 -16.31
N GLU A 92 -3.06 16.32 -17.51
CA GLU A 92 -2.81 17.37 -18.49
C GLU A 92 -3.41 18.72 -18.07
N ALA A 93 -4.58 18.72 -17.42
CA ALA A 93 -5.12 19.93 -16.81
C ALA A 93 -4.28 20.35 -15.58
N ALA A 94 -3.79 19.40 -14.78
CA ALA A 94 -2.92 19.66 -13.63
C ALA A 94 -1.61 20.35 -14.06
N LYS A 95 -0.94 19.85 -15.10
CA LYS A 95 0.29 20.45 -15.67
C LYS A 95 0.08 21.85 -16.26
N LYS A 96 -1.16 22.21 -16.66
CA LYS A 96 -1.49 23.56 -17.12
C LYS A 96 -1.74 24.53 -15.97
N LYS A 97 -2.26 24.03 -14.84
CA LYS A 97 -2.61 24.85 -13.66
C LYS A 97 -1.43 25.02 -12.71
N TYR A 98 -0.61 23.98 -12.54
CA TYR A 98 0.48 23.92 -11.57
C TYR A 98 1.81 23.67 -12.26
N ASP A 99 2.89 24.27 -11.72
CA ASP A 99 4.24 24.00 -12.21
C ASP A 99 4.75 22.62 -11.74
N ALA A 100 5.85 22.16 -12.35
CA ALA A 100 6.44 20.86 -12.05
C ALA A 100 6.93 20.74 -10.61
N LYS A 101 7.38 21.84 -9.99
CA LYS A 101 7.85 21.82 -8.60
C LYS A 101 6.67 21.58 -7.66
N PHE A 102 5.57 22.27 -7.88
CA PHE A 102 4.34 22.10 -7.11
C PHE A 102 3.85 20.65 -7.20
N LEU A 103 3.75 20.07 -8.40
CA LEU A 103 3.29 18.69 -8.55
C LEU A 103 4.26 17.67 -7.93
N ASN A 104 5.57 17.94 -8.00
CA ASN A 104 6.57 17.10 -7.36
C ASN A 104 6.50 17.15 -5.82
N ASP A 105 6.21 18.32 -5.26
CA ASP A 105 6.18 18.51 -3.81
C ASP A 105 4.85 18.04 -3.19
N ASN A 106 3.75 18.13 -3.94
CA ASN A 106 2.39 17.84 -3.43
C ASN A 106 1.80 16.51 -3.93
N GLY A 107 2.53 15.79 -4.78
CA GLY A 107 2.13 14.46 -5.21
C GLY A 107 1.09 14.44 -6.34
N ILE A 108 1.04 13.30 -7.03
CA ILE A 108 0.26 13.06 -8.26
C ILE A 108 -0.46 11.70 -8.25
N LEU A 109 -0.54 11.04 -7.09
CA LEU A 109 -1.04 9.67 -6.93
C LEU A 109 -2.35 9.37 -7.70
N PRO A 110 -3.43 10.19 -7.60
CA PRO A 110 -4.69 9.90 -8.31
C PRO A 110 -4.49 9.76 -9.82
N TRP A 111 -3.80 10.72 -10.43
CA TRP A 111 -3.55 10.69 -11.88
C TRP A 111 -2.59 9.56 -12.28
N TYR A 112 -1.65 9.21 -11.39
CA TYR A 112 -0.71 8.12 -11.66
C TYR A 112 -1.40 6.75 -11.65
N ILE A 113 -2.39 6.54 -10.77
CA ILE A 113 -3.22 5.32 -10.77
C ILE A 113 -3.96 5.16 -12.10
N GLU A 114 -4.49 6.25 -12.68
CA GLU A 114 -5.15 6.22 -13.99
C GLU A 114 -4.17 5.84 -15.13
N ASP A 115 -2.94 6.37 -15.10
CA ASP A 115 -1.88 6.02 -16.05
C ASP A 115 -1.49 4.53 -15.93
N MET A 116 -1.36 4.04 -14.70
CA MET A 116 -1.10 2.62 -14.42
C MET A 116 -2.24 1.72 -14.91
N MET A 117 -3.49 2.15 -14.77
CA MET A 117 -4.65 1.44 -15.32
C MET A 117 -4.57 1.33 -16.83
N ALA A 118 -4.25 2.42 -17.55
CA ALA A 118 -4.11 2.39 -19.00
C ALA A 118 -2.99 1.43 -19.45
N LYS A 119 -1.84 1.44 -18.75
CA LYS A 119 -0.72 0.53 -19.01
C LYS A 119 -1.11 -0.93 -18.75
N LEU A 120 -1.76 -1.22 -17.63
CA LEU A 120 -2.18 -2.58 -17.28
C LEU A 120 -3.21 -3.12 -18.27
N THR A 121 -4.19 -2.32 -18.69
CA THR A 121 -5.14 -2.68 -19.74
C THR A 121 -4.43 -3.02 -21.05
N LYS A 122 -3.44 -2.22 -21.45
CA LYS A 122 -2.63 -2.51 -22.64
C LYS A 122 -1.86 -3.81 -22.49
N ALA A 123 -1.22 -4.05 -21.35
CA ALA A 123 -0.46 -5.27 -21.09
C ALA A 123 -1.35 -6.53 -21.15
N PHE A 124 -2.58 -6.45 -20.63
CA PHE A 124 -3.57 -7.51 -20.79
C PHE A 124 -3.93 -7.73 -22.26
N LYS A 125 -4.21 -6.66 -23.00
CA LYS A 125 -4.58 -6.74 -24.42
C LYS A 125 -3.49 -7.40 -25.27
N ASP A 126 -2.23 -7.08 -24.97
CA ASP A 126 -1.06 -7.63 -25.64
C ASP A 126 -0.67 -9.02 -25.11
N LYS A 127 -1.38 -9.53 -24.08
CA LYS A 127 -1.10 -10.79 -23.40
C LYS A 127 0.35 -10.89 -22.90
N ASN A 128 0.95 -9.77 -22.53
CA ASN A 128 2.32 -9.71 -22.04
C ASN A 128 2.37 -10.09 -20.55
N ARG A 129 2.54 -11.38 -20.25
CA ARG A 129 2.55 -11.91 -18.87
C ARG A 129 3.43 -11.11 -17.91
N ALA A 130 4.68 -10.84 -18.28
CA ALA A 130 5.63 -10.18 -17.38
C ALA A 130 5.18 -8.75 -17.05
N GLU A 131 4.69 -8.03 -18.04
CA GLU A 131 4.20 -6.65 -17.88
C GLU A 131 2.88 -6.62 -17.10
N ILE A 132 1.97 -7.58 -17.31
CA ILE A 132 0.75 -7.73 -16.50
C ILE A 132 1.11 -7.89 -15.02
N LEU A 133 2.00 -8.83 -14.70
CA LEU A 133 2.36 -9.12 -13.30
C LEU A 133 3.04 -7.92 -12.64
N PHE A 134 3.99 -7.27 -13.32
CA PHE A 134 4.71 -6.11 -12.78
C PHE A 134 3.79 -4.90 -12.58
N LEU A 135 3.01 -4.54 -13.61
CA LEU A 135 2.09 -3.40 -13.51
C LEU A 135 0.96 -3.65 -12.52
N ALA A 136 0.48 -4.89 -12.37
CA ALA A 136 -0.52 -5.23 -11.37
C ALA A 136 0.04 -5.08 -9.94
N ALA A 137 1.26 -5.58 -9.68
CA ALA A 137 1.91 -5.43 -8.38
C ALA A 137 2.12 -3.96 -8.02
N ASP A 138 2.67 -3.17 -8.96
CA ASP A 138 2.85 -1.73 -8.81
C ASP A 138 1.51 -1.00 -8.61
N LEU A 139 0.49 -1.32 -9.41
CA LEU A 139 -0.84 -0.70 -9.24
C LEU A 139 -1.43 -1.02 -7.86
N GLY A 140 -1.28 -2.26 -7.37
CA GLY A 140 -1.72 -2.64 -6.03
C GLY A 140 -0.99 -1.88 -4.92
N HIS A 141 0.28 -1.53 -5.13
CA HIS A 141 1.02 -0.63 -4.24
C HIS A 141 0.37 0.75 -4.18
N TYR A 142 0.23 1.44 -5.32
CA TYR A 142 -0.33 2.80 -5.34
C TYR A 142 -1.79 2.86 -4.87
N VAL A 143 -2.58 1.83 -5.16
CA VAL A 143 -3.94 1.71 -4.60
C VAL A 143 -3.90 1.49 -3.09
N GLY A 144 -2.92 0.74 -2.59
CA GLY A 144 -2.61 0.68 -1.16
C GLY A 144 -2.38 2.08 -0.60
N ASP A 145 -1.41 2.82 -1.12
CA ASP A 145 -1.08 4.18 -0.68
C ASP A 145 -2.29 5.11 -0.66
N ALA A 146 -3.15 5.01 -1.68
CA ALA A 146 -4.39 5.80 -1.75
C ALA A 146 -5.41 5.50 -0.64
N HIS A 147 -5.24 4.41 0.11
CA HIS A 147 -6.01 4.05 1.31
C HIS A 147 -5.30 4.39 2.63
N MET A 148 -4.12 5.00 2.60
CA MET A 148 -3.44 5.53 3.78
C MET A 148 -3.88 7.01 3.98
N PRO A 149 -4.61 7.36 5.06
CA PRO A 149 -5.16 8.72 5.22
C PRO A 149 -4.14 9.85 5.09
N LEU A 150 -2.93 9.67 5.62
CA LEU A 150 -1.87 10.67 5.58
C LEU A 150 -1.06 10.67 4.26
N HIS A 151 -1.29 9.76 3.32
CA HIS A 151 -0.84 9.92 1.92
C HIS A 151 -1.77 10.84 1.13
N THR A 152 -2.89 11.24 1.71
CA THR A 152 -3.82 12.19 1.08
C THR A 152 -3.79 13.58 1.73
N SER A 153 -2.85 13.84 2.63
CA SER A 153 -2.82 15.06 3.45
C SER A 153 -1.44 15.70 3.53
N ALA A 154 -1.40 17.03 3.37
CA ALA A 154 -0.22 17.86 3.60
C ALA A 154 0.34 17.71 5.04
N ASN A 155 -0.49 17.28 6.00
CA ASN A 155 -0.05 16.93 7.35
C ASN A 155 0.43 15.47 7.45
N HIS A 156 1.16 15.03 6.43
CA HIS A 156 1.61 13.66 6.17
C HIS A 156 2.21 12.91 7.38
N ASP A 157 3.02 13.60 8.19
CA ASP A 157 3.64 13.04 9.38
C ASP A 157 3.17 13.72 10.67
N GLY A 158 2.03 14.42 10.65
CA GLY A 158 1.56 15.19 11.81
C GLY A 158 2.44 16.40 12.12
N GLN A 159 3.30 16.81 11.19
CA GLN A 159 4.27 17.90 11.35
C GLN A 159 3.62 19.28 11.48
N LEU A 160 2.40 19.45 10.98
CA LEU A 160 1.63 20.69 11.06
C LEU A 160 0.76 20.78 12.33
N SER A 161 0.62 19.67 13.07
CA SER A 161 -0.23 19.57 14.28
C SER A 161 0.51 19.05 15.51
N ASP A 162 1.86 19.01 15.48
CA ASP A 162 2.72 18.56 16.58
C ASP A 162 2.44 17.10 17.00
N GLN A 163 2.48 16.21 16.00
CA GLN A 163 2.24 14.77 16.12
C GLN A 163 3.26 13.96 15.32
N LYS A 164 4.48 14.52 15.17
CA LYS A 164 5.55 13.95 14.33
C LYS A 164 5.77 12.46 14.58
N GLY A 165 5.83 11.66 13.52
CA GLY A 165 6.00 10.21 13.55
C GLY A 165 4.71 9.41 13.42
N ILE A 166 3.53 10.06 13.45
CA ILE A 166 2.23 9.39 13.32
C ILE A 166 2.09 8.63 11.98
N HIS A 167 2.79 9.08 10.93
CA HIS A 167 2.83 8.42 9.63
C HIS A 167 3.26 6.95 9.75
N SER A 168 4.51 6.77 10.19
CA SER A 168 5.15 5.48 10.38
C SER A 168 4.46 4.63 11.44
N LEU A 169 3.86 5.27 12.45
CA LEU A 169 3.08 4.57 13.47
C LEU A 169 1.87 3.89 12.82
N TRP A 170 1.07 4.62 12.06
CA TRP A 170 -0.15 4.11 11.45
C TRP A 170 0.14 3.08 10.35
N GLU A 171 1.03 3.39 9.41
CA GLU A 171 1.19 2.59 8.19
C GLU A 171 2.08 1.34 8.38
N SER A 172 3.02 1.39 9.33
CA SER A 172 3.99 0.31 9.53
C SER A 172 3.76 -0.35 10.88
N ARG A 173 3.86 0.43 11.96
CA ARG A 173 3.91 -0.16 13.31
C ARG A 173 2.60 -0.82 13.73
N LEU A 174 1.45 -0.23 13.39
CA LEU A 174 0.16 -0.85 13.69
C LEU A 174 -0.05 -2.17 12.91
N PRO A 175 0.12 -2.23 11.57
CA PRO A 175 0.05 -3.50 10.85
C PRO A 175 1.05 -4.56 11.33
N GLU A 176 2.31 -4.19 11.60
CA GLU A 176 3.32 -5.13 12.12
C GLU A 176 2.89 -5.83 13.41
N LEU A 177 2.25 -5.07 14.32
CA LEU A 177 1.81 -5.56 15.61
C LEU A 177 0.48 -6.34 15.54
N PHE A 178 -0.46 -5.87 14.71
CA PHE A 178 -1.87 -6.27 14.83
C PHE A 178 -2.43 -6.99 13.61
N ALA A 179 -1.78 -6.96 12.43
CA ALA A 179 -2.35 -7.52 11.20
C ALA A 179 -2.60 -9.04 11.22
N LYS A 180 -1.93 -9.78 12.11
CA LYS A 180 -2.22 -11.21 12.33
C LYS A 180 -3.61 -11.48 12.93
N ASN A 181 -4.23 -10.46 13.52
CA ASN A 181 -5.57 -10.54 14.10
C ASN A 181 -6.65 -9.99 13.17
N TYR A 182 -6.28 -9.38 12.04
CA TYR A 182 -7.22 -8.80 11.08
C TYR A 182 -7.92 -9.89 10.26
N LYS A 183 -9.18 -9.62 9.90
CA LYS A 183 -10.00 -10.45 9.01
C LYS A 183 -10.09 -9.79 7.64
N LEU A 184 -9.12 -10.13 6.80
CA LEU A 184 -8.83 -9.47 5.53
C LEU A 184 -9.61 -10.05 4.33
N ASN A 185 -10.70 -10.77 4.58
CA ASN A 185 -11.60 -11.19 3.52
C ASN A 185 -12.50 -10.05 3.05
N VAL A 186 -12.68 -10.01 1.74
CA VAL A 186 -13.50 -9.02 1.05
C VAL A 186 -14.41 -9.70 0.03
N PRO A 187 -15.45 -9.01 -0.49
CA PRO A 187 -16.21 -9.49 -1.63
C PRO A 187 -15.32 -9.75 -2.86
N GLN A 188 -15.86 -10.51 -3.82
CA GLN A 188 -15.19 -10.67 -5.11
C GLN A 188 -15.09 -9.31 -5.82
N ALA A 189 -13.99 -9.11 -6.54
CA ALA A 189 -13.72 -7.94 -7.37
C ALA A 189 -14.92 -7.58 -8.28
N HIS A 190 -15.18 -6.29 -8.39
CA HIS A 190 -16.23 -5.74 -9.26
C HIS A 190 -15.64 -4.85 -10.35
N TYR A 191 -16.41 -4.63 -11.41
CA TYR A 191 -15.99 -3.79 -12.53
C TYR A 191 -16.26 -2.33 -12.23
N TYR A 192 -15.27 -1.46 -12.42
CA TYR A 192 -15.48 -0.01 -12.42
C TYR A 192 -15.91 0.46 -13.80
N GLU A 193 -17.15 0.92 -13.91
CA GLU A 193 -17.67 1.55 -15.14
C GLU A 193 -16.93 2.84 -15.48
N ASP A 194 -16.54 3.58 -14.44
CA ASP A 194 -15.76 4.81 -14.53
C ASP A 194 -14.57 4.72 -13.58
N VAL A 195 -13.39 4.42 -14.16
CA VAL A 195 -12.12 4.32 -13.44
C VAL A 195 -11.74 5.64 -12.80
N HIS A 196 -11.99 6.76 -13.50
CA HIS A 196 -11.68 8.08 -13.00
C HIS A 196 -12.50 8.37 -11.75
N LYS A 197 -13.83 8.17 -11.82
CA LYS A 197 -14.70 8.32 -10.65
C LYS A 197 -14.25 7.43 -9.48
N ALA A 198 -13.92 6.17 -9.74
CA ALA A 198 -13.48 5.24 -8.69
C ALA A 198 -12.21 5.71 -7.98
N VAL A 199 -11.23 6.24 -8.72
CA VAL A 199 -9.99 6.79 -8.15
C VAL A 199 -10.29 7.99 -7.25
N TRP A 200 -11.10 8.94 -7.71
CA TRP A 200 -11.40 10.14 -6.93
C TRP A 200 -12.30 9.86 -5.74
N ASP A 201 -13.28 8.96 -5.86
CA ASP A 201 -14.09 8.52 -4.72
C ASP A 201 -13.21 7.92 -3.62
N MET A 202 -12.25 7.05 -3.98
CA MET A 202 -11.29 6.44 -3.06
C MET A 202 -10.41 7.47 -2.34
N ILE A 203 -9.89 8.45 -3.07
CA ILE A 203 -9.04 9.52 -2.50
C ILE A 203 -9.85 10.39 -1.53
N ASN A 204 -11.06 10.80 -1.91
CA ASN A 204 -11.92 11.62 -1.05
C ASN A 204 -12.36 10.86 0.22
N ASP A 205 -12.76 9.60 0.08
CA ASP A 205 -13.14 8.75 1.22
C ASP A 205 -11.96 8.58 2.19
N THR A 206 -10.77 8.28 1.68
CA THR A 206 -9.57 8.13 2.51
C THR A 206 -9.14 9.44 3.16
N HIS A 207 -9.21 10.55 2.43
CA HIS A 207 -8.88 11.88 2.96
C HIS A 207 -9.79 12.30 4.11
N SER A 208 -11.07 11.91 4.07
CA SER A 208 -12.02 12.18 5.16
C SER A 208 -11.59 11.59 6.52
N LEU A 209 -10.68 10.61 6.51
CA LEU A 209 -10.14 9.95 7.71
C LEU A 209 -8.88 10.62 8.26
N ALA A 210 -8.23 11.52 7.52
CA ALA A 210 -7.00 12.17 7.95
C ALA A 210 -7.20 12.99 9.24
N GLN A 211 -8.22 13.83 9.27
CA GLN A 211 -8.53 14.64 10.46
C GLN A 211 -8.95 13.78 11.66
N PRO A 212 -9.89 12.81 11.55
CA PRO A 212 -10.20 11.89 12.64
C PRO A 212 -8.98 11.15 13.20
N LEU A 213 -8.09 10.65 12.34
CA LEU A 213 -6.85 10.00 12.74
C LEU A 213 -5.97 10.93 13.58
N LEU A 214 -5.74 12.15 13.09
CA LEU A 214 -4.94 13.15 13.78
C LEU A 214 -5.59 13.58 15.10
N ASP A 215 -6.90 13.78 15.15
CA ASP A 215 -7.60 14.17 16.39
C ASP A 215 -7.50 13.08 17.47
N ILE A 216 -7.64 11.82 17.07
CA ILE A 216 -7.52 10.67 17.99
C ILE A 216 -6.10 10.58 18.55
N ASP A 217 -5.07 10.63 17.69
CA ASP A 217 -3.68 10.63 18.17
C ASP A 217 -3.38 11.85 19.04
N LYS A 218 -3.84 13.05 18.68
CA LYS A 218 -3.57 14.26 19.46
C LYS A 218 -4.16 14.13 20.86
N LYS A 219 -5.41 13.70 20.96
CA LYS A 219 -6.09 13.49 22.25
C LYS A 219 -5.35 12.46 23.10
N LEU A 220 -4.98 11.30 22.53
CA LEU A 220 -4.27 10.26 23.24
C LEU A 220 -2.87 10.71 23.68
N ARG A 221 -2.14 11.38 22.79
CA ARG A 221 -0.79 11.92 23.03
C ARG A 221 -0.79 12.94 24.15
N THR A 222 -1.73 13.89 24.14
CA THR A 222 -1.86 14.91 25.20
C THR A 222 -2.23 14.29 26.55
N ALA A 223 -3.00 13.20 26.56
CA ALA A 223 -3.38 12.51 27.79
C ALA A 223 -2.31 11.52 28.32
N THR A 224 -1.22 11.32 27.59
CA THR A 224 -0.22 10.29 27.91
C THR A 224 1.15 10.93 28.19
N PRO A 225 1.79 10.66 29.35
CA PRO A 225 3.15 11.14 29.61
C PRO A 225 4.14 10.72 28.52
N GLU A 226 5.10 11.58 28.17
CA GLU A 226 6.03 11.35 27.05
C GLU A 226 6.79 10.01 27.16
N ASN A 227 7.19 9.62 28.37
CA ASN A 227 7.86 8.35 28.66
C ASN A 227 6.96 7.11 28.54
N GLN A 228 5.66 7.30 28.29
CA GLN A 228 4.72 6.25 27.95
C GLN A 228 4.31 6.30 26.47
N VAL A 229 4.44 7.45 25.80
CA VAL A 229 4.24 7.57 24.34
C VAL A 229 5.38 6.88 23.60
N PHE A 230 6.62 7.12 24.02
CA PHE A 230 7.82 6.63 23.36
C PHE A 230 8.59 5.64 24.24
N LYS A 231 9.35 4.75 23.59
CA LYS A 231 10.36 3.93 24.28
C LYS A 231 11.48 4.85 24.77
N MET A 232 11.99 4.58 25.97
CA MET A 232 13.14 5.29 26.54
C MET A 232 14.41 4.44 26.41
N ASP A 233 15.56 5.10 26.24
CA ASP A 233 16.88 4.47 26.30
C ASP A 233 17.37 4.29 27.76
N THR A 234 18.58 3.77 27.94
CA THR A 234 19.17 3.52 29.27
C THR A 234 19.44 4.80 30.07
N ASP A 235 19.52 5.95 29.40
CA ASP A 235 19.74 7.26 30.02
C ASP A 235 18.42 7.99 30.31
N GLY A 236 17.28 7.34 30.07
CA GLY A 236 15.94 7.91 30.27
C GLY A 236 15.52 8.90 29.18
N LYS A 237 16.22 8.96 28.04
CA LYS A 237 15.85 9.81 26.90
C LYS A 237 14.99 9.03 25.91
N VAL A 238 14.23 9.74 25.08
CA VAL A 238 13.43 9.13 24.02
C VAL A 238 14.34 8.36 23.06
N LEU A 239 14.12 7.06 22.95
CA LEU A 239 14.82 6.18 22.02
C LEU A 239 14.55 6.64 20.59
N LYS A 240 15.62 6.81 19.82
CA LYS A 240 15.57 7.14 18.40
C LYS A 240 15.95 5.93 17.56
N SER A 241 15.28 5.78 16.41
CA SER A 241 15.65 4.81 15.38
C SER A 241 16.98 5.21 14.72
N LYS A 242 17.52 4.34 13.84
CA LYS A 242 18.66 4.66 12.96
C LYS A 242 18.46 5.91 12.09
N TYR A 243 17.21 6.35 11.91
CA TYR A 243 16.83 7.52 11.12
C TYR A 243 16.48 8.74 11.99
N ASN A 244 16.88 8.72 13.27
CA ASN A 244 16.62 9.79 14.22
C ASN A 244 15.12 10.08 14.47
N THR A 245 14.25 9.09 14.25
CA THR A 245 12.81 9.17 14.55
C THR A 245 12.50 8.58 15.92
N ALA A 246 11.56 9.17 16.66
CA ALA A 246 11.16 8.64 17.97
C ALA A 246 10.49 7.26 17.81
N VAL A 247 10.88 6.31 18.66
CA VAL A 247 10.30 4.96 18.64
C VAL A 247 9.10 4.92 19.59
N PHE A 248 7.90 4.67 19.06
CA PHE A 248 6.68 4.53 19.85
C PHE A 248 6.73 3.30 20.77
N SER A 249 6.15 3.44 21.96
CA SER A 249 5.94 2.32 22.86
C SER A 249 4.85 1.39 22.30
N GLU A 250 4.89 0.11 22.67
CA GLU A 250 3.89 -0.87 22.24
C GLU A 250 2.54 -0.62 22.90
N ASP A 251 2.55 -0.17 24.15
CA ASP A 251 1.34 0.22 24.88
C ASP A 251 0.65 1.43 24.24
N TYR A 252 1.40 2.43 23.79
CA TYR A 252 0.85 3.57 23.06
C TYR A 252 0.25 3.13 21.72
N ALA A 253 1.00 2.34 20.94
CA ALA A 253 0.54 1.81 19.66
C ALA A 253 -0.76 0.99 19.82
N LYS A 254 -0.85 0.16 20.87
CA LYS A 254 -2.05 -0.61 21.20
C LYS A 254 -3.24 0.30 21.55
N LYS A 255 -3.06 1.28 22.43
CA LYS A 255 -4.13 2.23 22.80
C LYS A 255 -4.62 3.03 21.59
N LEU A 256 -3.69 3.48 20.73
CA LEU A 256 -4.06 4.18 19.51
C LEU A 256 -4.87 3.27 18.59
N HIS A 257 -4.41 2.03 18.35
CA HIS A 257 -5.11 1.06 17.53
C HIS A 257 -6.53 0.78 18.04
N GLU A 258 -6.72 0.64 19.35
CA GLU A 258 -8.03 0.48 20.00
C GLU A 258 -8.92 1.72 19.78
N GLN A 259 -8.40 2.93 19.93
CA GLN A 259 -9.16 4.17 19.73
C GLN A 259 -9.48 4.46 18.26
N LEU A 260 -8.64 4.00 17.33
CA LEU A 260 -8.90 4.02 15.90
C LEU A 260 -10.03 3.05 15.49
N ASN A 261 -10.49 2.19 16.41
CA ASN A 261 -11.70 1.38 16.27
C ASN A 261 -11.81 0.64 14.92
N GLY A 262 -10.74 -0.05 14.53
CA GLY A 262 -10.69 -0.85 13.30
C GLY A 262 -10.39 -0.06 12.01
N MET A 263 -10.04 1.24 12.09
CA MET A 263 -9.72 2.05 10.90
C MET A 263 -8.64 1.41 10.01
N VAL A 264 -7.55 0.91 10.60
CA VAL A 264 -6.43 0.30 9.85
C VAL A 264 -6.91 -0.94 9.08
N GLU A 265 -7.59 -1.86 9.76
CA GLU A 265 -8.15 -3.07 9.14
C GLU A 265 -9.18 -2.72 8.05
N SER A 266 -10.06 -1.75 8.31
CA SER A 266 -11.05 -1.28 7.35
C SER A 266 -10.41 -0.72 6.08
N GLN A 267 -9.40 0.14 6.21
CA GLN A 267 -8.67 0.68 5.07
C GLN A 267 -7.90 -0.40 4.31
N MET A 268 -7.29 -1.38 5.00
CA MET A 268 -6.68 -2.53 4.33
C MET A 268 -7.71 -3.33 3.53
N LYS A 269 -8.91 -3.57 4.06
CA LYS A 269 -9.98 -4.27 3.32
C LYS A 269 -10.44 -3.49 2.09
N LYS A 270 -10.64 -2.18 2.22
CA LYS A 270 -10.96 -1.32 1.07
C LYS A 270 -9.84 -1.37 0.01
N ALA A 271 -8.58 -1.31 0.43
CA ALA A 271 -7.44 -1.45 -0.47
C ALA A 271 -7.41 -2.80 -1.19
N ILE A 272 -7.68 -3.91 -0.49
CA ILE A 272 -7.75 -5.24 -1.08
C ILE A 272 -8.83 -5.31 -2.16
N GLU A 273 -10.04 -4.84 -1.83
CA GLU A 273 -11.18 -4.84 -2.75
C GLU A 273 -10.92 -3.95 -3.97
N ALA A 274 -10.41 -2.74 -3.75
CA ALA A 274 -10.08 -1.79 -4.82
C ALA A 274 -8.99 -2.35 -5.73
N THR A 275 -7.88 -2.87 -5.18
CA THR A 275 -6.79 -3.47 -5.96
C THR A 275 -7.30 -4.61 -6.85
N ALA A 276 -8.09 -5.54 -6.28
CA ALA A 276 -8.67 -6.63 -7.05
C ALA A 276 -9.62 -6.12 -8.15
N SER A 277 -10.42 -5.09 -7.84
CA SER A 277 -11.38 -4.47 -8.76
C SER A 277 -10.70 -3.68 -9.88
N PHE A 278 -9.59 -2.99 -9.62
CA PHE A 278 -8.78 -2.33 -10.64
C PHE A 278 -8.11 -3.34 -11.57
N TRP A 279 -7.50 -4.41 -11.05
CA TRP A 279 -6.94 -5.48 -11.88
C TRP A 279 -8.01 -6.14 -12.76
N TYR A 280 -9.16 -6.46 -12.17
CA TYR A 280 -10.28 -7.02 -12.91
C TYR A 280 -10.79 -6.06 -13.98
N THR A 281 -10.97 -4.78 -13.65
CA THR A 281 -11.39 -3.74 -14.59
C THR A 281 -10.42 -3.60 -15.75
N ALA A 282 -9.10 -3.61 -15.48
CA ALA A 282 -8.09 -3.52 -16.52
C ALA A 282 -8.17 -4.70 -17.50
N TRP A 283 -8.40 -5.92 -17.01
CA TRP A 283 -8.61 -7.11 -17.82
C TRP A 283 -9.91 -7.09 -18.63
N VAL A 284 -11.02 -6.61 -18.02
CA VAL A 284 -12.29 -6.43 -18.72
C VAL A 284 -12.16 -5.42 -19.86
N ASN A 285 -11.52 -4.27 -19.60
CA ASN A 285 -11.26 -3.23 -20.60
C ASN A 285 -10.35 -3.70 -21.73
N ALA A 286 -9.49 -4.68 -21.47
CA ALA A 286 -8.66 -5.32 -22.49
C ALA A 286 -9.43 -6.29 -23.40
N GLY A 287 -10.73 -6.50 -23.16
CA GLY A 287 -11.56 -7.44 -23.92
C GLY A 287 -11.58 -8.86 -23.35
N LYS A 288 -11.24 -9.02 -22.05
CA LYS A 288 -11.20 -10.32 -21.36
C LYS A 288 -10.33 -11.37 -22.08
N PRO A 289 -9.07 -11.05 -22.43
CA PRO A 289 -8.19 -12.00 -23.12
C PRO A 289 -8.02 -13.27 -22.28
N ASP A 290 -8.00 -14.42 -22.95
CA ASP A 290 -7.70 -15.68 -22.27
C ASP A 290 -6.24 -15.71 -21.82
N LEU A 291 -6.02 -16.00 -20.54
CA LEU A 291 -4.71 -16.05 -19.88
C LEU A 291 -4.22 -17.49 -19.68
N SER A 292 -5.02 -18.50 -20.05
CA SER A 292 -4.74 -19.91 -19.76
C SER A 292 -3.46 -20.47 -20.40
N ASP A 293 -3.02 -19.86 -21.50
CA ASP A 293 -1.81 -20.20 -22.26
C ASP A 293 -0.58 -19.39 -21.85
N LEU A 294 -0.73 -18.43 -20.92
CA LEU A 294 0.39 -17.62 -20.43
C LEU A 294 1.27 -18.37 -19.44
N ASP A 295 0.77 -19.45 -18.84
CA ASP A 295 1.52 -20.30 -17.92
C ASP A 295 1.62 -21.73 -18.42
N ALA A 296 2.71 -22.41 -18.04
CA ALA A 296 2.82 -23.84 -18.30
C ALA A 296 1.74 -24.60 -17.50
N PRO A 297 1.01 -25.56 -18.09
CA PRO A 297 -0.04 -26.31 -17.40
C PRO A 297 0.41 -26.99 -16.09
N SER A 298 1.69 -27.38 -16.02
CA SER A 298 2.29 -27.98 -14.82
C SER A 298 2.36 -27.04 -13.62
N VAL A 299 2.47 -25.72 -13.83
CA VAL A 299 2.44 -24.71 -12.75
C VAL A 299 1.03 -24.65 -12.17
N THR A 300 0.02 -24.50 -13.03
CA THR A 300 -1.39 -24.49 -12.63
C THR A 300 -1.78 -25.78 -11.90
N GLN A 301 -1.35 -26.94 -12.41
CA GLN A 301 -1.62 -28.23 -11.77
C GLN A 301 -0.99 -28.31 -10.37
N ARG A 302 0.26 -27.87 -10.22
CA ARG A 302 0.96 -27.86 -8.92
C ARG A 302 0.25 -26.99 -7.89
N ASN A 303 -0.23 -25.82 -8.31
CA ASN A 303 -0.84 -24.83 -7.42
C ASN A 303 -2.33 -25.06 -7.15
N ASN A 304 -2.99 -25.94 -7.91
CA ASN A 304 -4.44 -26.11 -7.85
C ASN A 304 -4.99 -26.46 -6.46
N GLN A 305 -4.32 -27.38 -5.75
CA GLN A 305 -4.77 -27.79 -4.42
C GLN A 305 -4.53 -26.68 -3.39
N ALA A 306 -3.35 -26.06 -3.42
CA ALA A 306 -3.02 -24.94 -2.55
C ALA A 306 -4.02 -23.79 -2.70
N LEU A 307 -4.36 -23.40 -3.94
CA LEU A 307 -5.38 -22.36 -4.19
C LEU A 307 -6.72 -22.70 -3.53
N LYS A 308 -7.17 -23.95 -3.61
CA LYS A 308 -8.44 -24.37 -2.98
C LYS A 308 -8.39 -24.25 -1.46
N ASP A 309 -7.31 -24.73 -0.85
CA ASP A 309 -7.13 -24.71 0.60
C ASP A 309 -7.04 -23.25 1.12
N ASP A 310 -6.28 -22.42 0.40
CA ASP A 310 -6.08 -21.03 0.73
C ASP A 310 -7.33 -20.18 0.50
N LEU A 311 -8.20 -20.53 -0.46
CA LEU A 311 -9.53 -19.93 -0.58
C LEU A 311 -10.44 -20.25 0.60
N LEU A 312 -10.31 -21.42 1.22
CA LEU A 312 -11.08 -21.77 2.42
C LEU A 312 -10.62 -20.97 3.64
N LEU A 313 -9.32 -20.68 3.74
CA LEU A 313 -8.76 -19.78 4.74
C LEU A 313 -9.21 -18.33 4.51
N PHE A 314 -9.10 -17.86 3.26
CA PHE A 314 -9.53 -16.52 2.88
C PHE A 314 -11.01 -16.30 3.20
N LYS A 315 -11.90 -17.27 2.97
CA LYS A 315 -13.32 -17.16 3.37
C LYS A 315 -13.54 -16.93 4.87
N LYS A 316 -12.60 -17.32 5.73
CA LYS A 316 -12.62 -17.11 7.19
C LYS A 316 -11.91 -15.82 7.62
N GLY A 317 -11.41 -15.03 6.67
CA GLY A 317 -10.64 -13.81 6.90
C GLY A 317 -9.14 -14.03 7.12
N ASP A 318 -8.66 -15.26 7.00
CA ASP A 318 -7.27 -15.60 7.29
C ASP A 318 -6.42 -15.60 6.00
N LEU A 319 -5.22 -15.01 6.07
CA LEU A 319 -4.23 -15.06 4.99
C LEU A 319 -3.14 -16.09 5.32
N PHE A 320 -2.66 -16.79 4.29
CA PHE A 320 -1.75 -17.93 4.37
C PHE A 320 -0.30 -17.53 4.10
N GLY A 321 0.65 -18.32 4.60
CA GLY A 321 2.06 -18.23 4.23
C GLY A 321 2.75 -16.90 4.52
N LEU A 322 2.18 -16.06 5.40
CA LEU A 322 2.80 -14.83 5.86
C LEU A 322 3.32 -15.06 7.28
N LYS A 323 4.63 -14.87 7.49
CA LYS A 323 5.25 -14.82 8.81
C LYS A 323 5.80 -13.41 9.02
N ASN A 324 5.35 -12.71 10.04
CA ASN A 324 6.02 -11.46 10.40
C ASN A 324 7.38 -11.83 11.01
N GLN A 325 8.42 -10.97 10.89
CA GLN A 325 9.73 -11.24 11.50
C GLN A 325 9.70 -11.38 13.04
N ASN A 326 8.58 -11.00 13.67
CA ASN A 326 8.35 -11.08 15.10
C ASN A 326 7.37 -12.21 15.51
N ASP A 327 6.99 -13.10 14.57
CA ASP A 327 6.21 -14.33 14.85
C ASP A 327 7.13 -15.56 14.98
#